data_AF-A0A524DZC3-F1
#
_entry.id   AF-A0A524DZC3-F1
#
_cell.length_a   1.000
_cell.length_b   1.000
_cell.length_c   1.000
_cell.angle_alpha   90.00
_cell.angle_beta   90.00
_cell.angle_gamma   90.00
#
_symmetry.space_group_name_H-M   'P 1'
#
loop_
_entity.id
_entity.type
_entity.pdbx_description
1 polymer ?
#
loop_
_entity_poly.entity_id
_entity_poly.type
_entity_poly.pdbx_seq_one_letter_code
_entity_poly.pdbx_strand_id
1 'polypeptide(L)'
;MSEQSEYKWRYGFFLGCVIPNRYPMIERSIRDVFEDLGAEILDMPGASCCPAPGVFRAFHIPTWLVIAARNISIAEELGVSPLTGCNGCYGTLRDAWYDLEHNPEEKKHVNELLGKVGRKYKGTYEPKHVVQALYLDMGLDYLKDHIKHKFKDLKVGVHYGCHIVKPSDKRPWNGEYEAPEFLDEIVEITGAKSIDYKDKFMCCGAGGAVRTAVKEVAADFTREKLVNMRDAGVDIIVNCCPFCHLQLDLGQVEVNNFYGDIIGEPFKIPVIYITQLLGVAMGMDPNRLGLIKNHELKGVSPFIPIDPFLDMVKEQLI
;
A
#
# COMPACT_ATOMS: atom_id res chain seq x y z
N MET A 1 1.18 33.79 -6.54
CA MET A 1 2.65 33.84 -6.71
C MET A 1 3.18 32.59 -6.02
N SER A 2 3.47 31.53 -6.78
CA SER A 2 3.96 30.28 -6.20
C SER A 2 5.45 30.45 -5.92
N GLU A 3 5.82 30.51 -4.65
CA GLU A 3 7.19 30.25 -4.21
C GLU A 3 7.61 28.91 -4.83
N GLN A 4 8.73 28.91 -5.55
CA GLN A 4 9.33 27.67 -6.04
C GLN A 4 9.71 26.85 -4.81
N SER A 5 9.07 25.69 -4.66
CA SER A 5 9.33 24.81 -3.53
C SER A 5 10.76 24.27 -3.57
N GLU A 6 11.41 24.25 -2.41
CA GLU A 6 12.77 23.71 -2.24
C GLU A 6 12.82 22.18 -2.37
N TYR A 7 11.67 21.49 -2.33
CA TYR A 7 11.58 20.03 -2.40
C TYR A 7 11.54 19.53 -3.84
N LYS A 8 12.39 18.54 -4.14
CA LYS A 8 12.42 17.85 -5.45
C LYS A 8 11.13 17.08 -5.73
N TRP A 9 10.55 16.46 -4.71
CA TRP A 9 9.31 15.68 -4.81
C TRP A 9 8.28 16.20 -3.80
N ARG A 10 7.02 16.34 -4.25
CA ARG A 10 5.92 16.84 -3.43
C ARG A 10 4.64 16.10 -3.74
N TYR A 11 3.95 15.64 -2.70
CA TYR A 11 2.75 14.83 -2.83
C TYR A 11 1.68 15.20 -1.82
N GLY A 12 0.41 15.05 -2.19
CA GLY A 12 -0.71 15.12 -1.26
C GLY A 12 -1.01 13.73 -0.72
N PHE A 13 -0.87 13.49 0.59
CA PHE A 13 -1.02 12.17 1.16
C PHE A 13 -2.50 11.79 1.34
N PHE A 14 -2.97 10.93 0.45
CA PHE A 14 -4.26 10.30 0.56
C PHE A 14 -4.20 9.09 1.50
N LEU A 15 -4.52 9.35 2.78
CA LEU A 15 -4.49 8.38 3.88
C LEU A 15 -5.47 7.21 3.70
N GLY A 16 -6.58 7.44 3.00
CA GLY A 16 -7.68 6.48 2.93
C GLY A 16 -8.33 6.26 4.30
N CYS A 17 -8.69 5.01 4.62
CA CYS A 17 -9.42 4.70 5.86
C CYS A 17 -8.66 3.78 6.81
N VAL A 18 -7.99 2.75 6.29
CA VAL A 18 -7.37 1.71 7.12
C VAL A 18 -6.06 2.19 7.76
N ILE A 19 -5.25 2.97 7.03
CA ILE A 19 -4.01 3.56 7.56
C ILE A 19 -4.31 4.41 8.81
N PRO A 20 -5.09 5.50 8.72
CA PRO A 20 -5.23 6.41 9.86
C PRO A 20 -6.04 5.79 11.02
N ASN A 21 -7.00 4.90 10.73
CA ASN A 21 -7.96 4.41 11.75
C ASN A 21 -7.68 3.01 12.28
N ARG A 22 -6.70 2.28 11.73
CA ARG A 22 -6.34 0.92 12.19
C ARG A 22 -4.84 0.77 12.32
N TYR A 23 -4.10 1.12 11.28
CA TYR A 23 -2.65 0.96 11.22
C TYR A 23 -1.90 2.30 11.07
N PRO A 24 -2.01 3.23 12.03
CA PRO A 24 -1.38 4.54 11.94
C PRO A 24 0.17 4.47 11.91
N MET A 25 0.75 3.34 12.31
CA MET A 25 2.18 3.07 12.12
C MET A 25 2.61 3.07 10.64
N ILE A 26 1.72 2.65 9.73
CA ILE A 26 1.98 2.71 8.28
C ILE A 26 2.02 4.17 7.81
N GLU A 27 1.17 5.03 8.38
CA GLU A 27 1.22 6.47 8.07
C GLU A 27 2.58 7.04 8.46
N ARG A 28 3.00 6.74 9.69
CA ARG A 28 4.26 7.21 10.24
C ARG A 28 5.44 6.75 9.39
N SER A 29 5.51 5.46 9.05
CA SER A 29 6.60 4.94 8.24
C SER A 29 6.65 5.54 6.83
N ILE A 30 5.50 5.82 6.21
CA ILE A 30 5.46 6.50 4.91
C ILE A 30 5.99 7.92 5.03
N ARG A 31 5.51 8.71 6.00
CA ARG A 31 5.95 10.10 6.18
C ARG A 31 7.45 10.19 6.45
N ASP A 32 7.94 9.45 7.45
CA ASP A 32 9.34 9.52 7.87
C ASP A 32 10.28 9.08 6.73
N VAL A 33 9.97 7.99 6.02
CA VAL A 33 10.80 7.52 4.88
C VAL A 33 10.80 8.53 3.73
N PHE A 34 9.65 9.06 3.35
CA PHE A 34 9.60 10.03 2.24
C PHE A 34 10.28 11.35 2.61
N GLU A 35 10.18 11.80 3.87
CA GLU A 35 10.88 13.00 4.36
C GLU A 35 12.41 12.82 4.33
N ASP A 36 12.93 11.65 4.76
CA ASP A 36 14.36 11.34 4.70
C ASP A 36 14.88 11.22 3.27
N LEU A 37 14.02 10.77 2.34
CA LEU A 37 14.26 10.80 0.90
C LEU A 37 14.05 12.20 0.27
N GLY A 38 13.88 13.26 1.06
CA GLY A 38 13.78 14.64 0.58
C GLY A 38 12.47 14.98 -0.13
N ALA A 39 11.38 14.28 0.17
CA ALA A 39 10.04 14.56 -0.36
C ALA A 39 9.16 15.27 0.67
N GLU A 40 8.36 16.23 0.21
CA GLU A 40 7.32 16.88 1.01
C GLU A 40 6.01 16.09 0.91
N ILE A 41 5.48 15.67 2.07
CA ILE A 41 4.22 14.94 2.19
C ILE A 41 3.16 15.84 2.81
N LEU A 42 2.37 16.48 1.96
CA LEU A 42 1.29 17.40 2.34
C LEU A 42 0.06 16.64 2.79
N ASP A 43 -0.63 17.15 3.81
CA ASP A 43 -1.95 16.63 4.16
C ASP A 43 -2.98 16.97 3.08
N MET A 44 -4.02 16.14 2.98
CA MET A 44 -5.20 16.42 2.14
C MET A 44 -6.44 16.68 3.02
N PRO A 45 -6.59 17.88 3.62
CA PRO A 45 -7.70 18.18 4.50
C PRO A 45 -9.06 17.91 3.83
N GLY A 46 -9.92 17.19 4.56
CA GLY A 46 -11.25 16.84 4.08
C GLY A 46 -11.25 15.73 3.02
N ALA A 47 -10.13 15.06 2.73
CA ALA A 47 -10.13 13.78 2.02
C ALA A 47 -10.99 12.75 2.78
N SER A 48 -11.74 11.93 2.04
CA SER A 48 -12.67 10.95 2.63
C SER A 48 -12.29 9.53 2.19
N CYS A 49 -13.23 8.59 2.24
CA CYS A 49 -13.01 7.28 1.60
C CYS A 49 -12.75 7.48 0.10
N CYS A 50 -11.86 6.65 -0.48
CA CYS A 50 -11.44 6.78 -1.88
C CYS A 50 -12.55 6.92 -2.93
N PRO A 51 -13.72 6.26 -2.91
CA PRO A 51 -14.29 5.28 -1.99
C PRO A 51 -13.95 3.81 -2.34
N ALA A 52 -14.13 2.90 -1.39
CA ALA A 52 -13.69 1.50 -1.54
C ALA A 52 -14.40 0.81 -2.73
N PRO A 53 -13.64 0.34 -3.74
CA PRO A 53 -14.25 -0.10 -5.00
C PRO A 53 -15.04 -1.41 -4.84
N GLY A 54 -14.64 -2.27 -3.90
CA GLY A 54 -15.34 -3.53 -3.62
C GLY A 54 -16.80 -3.34 -3.18
N VAL A 55 -17.16 -2.17 -2.64
CA VAL A 55 -18.54 -1.85 -2.26
C VAL A 55 -19.11 -0.79 -3.18
N PHE A 56 -18.51 0.39 -3.26
CA PHE A 56 -19.10 1.53 -3.96
C PHE A 56 -19.16 1.32 -5.47
N ARG A 57 -18.09 0.81 -6.10
CA ARG A 57 -18.09 0.56 -7.55
C ARG A 57 -19.02 -0.60 -7.90
N ALA A 58 -19.09 -1.61 -7.04
CA ALA A 58 -20.00 -2.74 -7.20
C ALA A 58 -21.48 -2.33 -7.07
N PHE A 59 -21.79 -1.35 -6.22
CA PHE A 59 -23.16 -0.87 -5.99
C PHE A 59 -23.59 0.19 -7.01
N HIS A 60 -22.75 1.20 -7.25
CA HIS A 60 -23.08 2.32 -8.11
C HIS A 60 -21.83 3.05 -8.63
N ILE A 61 -21.47 2.75 -9.89
CA ILE A 61 -20.28 3.32 -10.57
C ILE A 61 -20.28 4.86 -10.56
N PRO A 62 -21.38 5.58 -10.88
CA PRO A 62 -21.37 7.05 -10.87
C PRO A 62 -21.02 7.64 -9.50
N THR A 63 -21.53 7.06 -8.41
CA THR A 63 -21.20 7.52 -7.05
C THR A 63 -19.74 7.28 -6.72
N TRP A 64 -19.21 6.10 -7.06
CA TRP A 64 -17.78 5.80 -6.89
C TRP A 64 -16.90 6.82 -7.64
N LEU A 65 -17.25 7.13 -8.88
CA LEU A 65 -16.48 8.02 -9.75
C LEU A 65 -16.49 9.47 -9.25
N VAL A 66 -17.67 10.00 -8.88
CA VAL A 66 -17.80 11.38 -8.37
C VAL A 66 -17.03 11.59 -7.06
N ILE A 67 -17.10 10.63 -6.13
CA ILE A 67 -16.37 10.74 -4.86
C ILE A 67 -14.85 10.63 -5.09
N ALA A 68 -14.41 9.75 -5.99
CA ALA A 68 -13.01 9.65 -6.38
C ALA A 68 -12.50 10.96 -7.00
N ALA A 69 -13.23 11.53 -7.95
CA ALA A 69 -12.91 12.82 -8.57
C ALA A 69 -12.89 13.97 -7.54
N ARG A 70 -13.81 13.95 -6.56
CA ARG A 70 -13.79 14.90 -5.44
C ARG A 70 -12.49 14.81 -4.64
N ASN A 71 -12.03 13.60 -4.33
CA ASN A 71 -10.76 13.39 -3.63
C ASN A 71 -9.56 13.85 -4.46
N ILE A 72 -9.53 13.56 -5.76
CA ILE A 72 -8.44 14.03 -6.64
C ILE A 72 -8.41 15.56 -6.68
N SER A 73 -9.57 16.21 -6.80
CA SER A 73 -9.65 17.68 -6.86
C SER A 73 -9.13 18.39 -5.59
N ILE A 74 -9.02 17.70 -4.45
CA ILE A 74 -8.34 18.25 -3.25
C ILE A 74 -6.83 18.36 -3.50
N ALA A 75 -6.21 17.31 -4.06
CA ALA A 75 -4.78 17.35 -4.38
C ALA A 75 -4.48 18.38 -5.49
N GLU A 76 -5.41 18.55 -6.44
CA GLU A 76 -5.27 19.57 -7.50
C GLU A 76 -5.26 21.00 -6.96
N GLU A 77 -6.00 21.30 -5.90
CA GLU A 77 -5.97 22.61 -5.22
C GLU A 77 -4.65 22.86 -4.50
N LEU A 78 -4.01 21.79 -4.02
CA LEU A 78 -2.66 21.83 -3.44
C LEU A 78 -1.57 21.88 -4.52
N GLY A 79 -1.90 21.67 -5.79
CA GLY A 79 -0.96 21.67 -6.89
C GLY A 79 -0.01 20.47 -6.89
N VAL A 80 -0.46 19.31 -6.39
CA VAL A 80 0.36 18.10 -6.26
C VAL A 80 -0.40 16.83 -6.68
N SER A 81 0.34 15.78 -7.00
CA SER A 81 -0.22 14.43 -7.17
C SER A 81 -0.72 13.87 -5.85
N PRO A 82 -1.94 13.30 -5.79
CA PRO A 82 -2.35 12.51 -4.65
C PRO A 82 -1.52 11.22 -4.59
N LEU A 83 -0.85 10.98 -3.48
CA LEU A 83 -0.04 9.80 -3.19
C LEU A 83 -0.77 8.93 -2.17
N THR A 84 -0.84 7.63 -2.40
CA THR A 84 -1.47 6.71 -1.44
C THR A 84 -0.62 5.47 -1.19
N GLY A 85 -0.59 5.02 0.06
CA GLY A 85 0.04 3.77 0.48
C GLY A 85 -0.87 2.56 0.39
N CYS A 86 -1.94 2.60 -0.42
CA CYS A 86 -2.95 1.55 -0.46
C CYS A 86 -3.33 1.18 -1.88
N ASN A 87 -3.13 -0.08 -2.27
CA ASN A 87 -3.57 -0.59 -3.59
C ASN A 87 -5.06 -0.35 -3.85
N GLY A 88 -5.92 -0.48 -2.84
CA GLY A 88 -7.36 -0.24 -3.00
C GLY A 88 -7.68 1.21 -3.32
N CYS A 89 -7.05 2.15 -2.60
CA CYS A 89 -7.20 3.58 -2.86
C CYS A 89 -6.57 3.98 -4.19
N TYR A 90 -5.39 3.45 -4.49
CA TYR A 90 -4.72 3.67 -5.77
C TYR A 90 -5.56 3.18 -6.94
N GLY A 91 -6.11 1.96 -6.88
CA GLY A 91 -7.02 1.47 -7.90
C GLY A 91 -8.22 2.38 -8.10
N THR A 92 -8.86 2.85 -7.02
CA THR A 92 -9.98 3.80 -7.16
C THR A 92 -9.55 5.12 -7.80
N LEU A 93 -8.52 5.79 -7.27
CA LEU A 93 -8.13 7.12 -7.72
C LEU A 93 -7.52 7.08 -9.13
N ARG A 94 -6.65 6.11 -9.41
CA ARG A 94 -5.99 5.96 -10.72
C ARG A 94 -6.97 5.55 -11.81
N ASP A 95 -7.88 4.62 -11.53
CA ASP A 95 -8.91 4.23 -12.51
C ASP A 95 -9.85 5.42 -12.79
N ALA A 96 -10.33 6.12 -11.76
CA ALA A 96 -11.17 7.31 -11.93
C ALA A 96 -10.46 8.41 -12.74
N TRP A 97 -9.19 8.66 -12.45
CA TRP A 97 -8.39 9.62 -13.21
C TRP A 97 -8.28 9.23 -14.68
N TYR A 98 -7.96 7.95 -14.95
CA TYR A 98 -7.81 7.43 -16.30
C TYR A 98 -9.14 7.47 -17.07
N ASP A 99 -10.22 7.02 -16.44
CA ASP A 99 -11.55 6.91 -17.05
C ASP A 99 -12.09 8.30 -17.42
N LEU A 100 -11.91 9.29 -16.55
CA LEU A 100 -12.35 10.67 -16.83
C LEU A 100 -11.51 11.36 -17.88
N GLU A 101 -10.23 11.01 -18.01
CA GLU A 101 -9.39 11.56 -19.08
C GLU A 101 -9.78 11.02 -20.46
N HIS A 102 -10.24 9.77 -20.52
CA HIS A 102 -10.68 9.13 -21.77
C HIS A 102 -12.19 9.26 -22.05
N ASN A 103 -12.96 9.89 -21.16
CA ASN A 103 -14.39 10.10 -21.34
C ASN A 103 -14.79 11.55 -20.99
N PRO A 104 -14.69 12.49 -21.95
CA PRO A 104 -15.00 13.90 -21.73
C PRO A 104 -16.45 14.18 -21.30
N GLU A 105 -17.41 13.38 -21.77
CA GLU A 105 -18.82 13.53 -21.38
C GLU A 105 -19.04 13.13 -19.92
N GLU A 106 -18.45 12.02 -19.48
CA GLU A 106 -18.48 11.63 -18.07
C GLU A 106 -17.74 12.65 -17.20
N LYS A 107 -16.59 13.18 -17.67
CA LYS A 107 -15.85 14.26 -16.99
C LYS A 107 -16.69 15.53 -16.83
N LYS A 108 -17.51 15.86 -17.83
CA LYS A 108 -18.47 16.98 -17.75
C LYS A 108 -19.55 16.69 -16.71
N HIS A 109 -20.18 15.51 -16.75
CA HIS A 109 -21.22 15.13 -15.80
C HIS A 109 -20.72 15.11 -14.35
N VAL A 110 -19.55 14.53 -14.10
CA VAL A 110 -18.90 14.55 -12.78
C VAL A 110 -18.68 15.98 -12.30
N ASN A 111 -18.21 16.87 -13.18
CA ASN A 111 -18.00 18.28 -12.84
C ASN A 111 -19.30 19.05 -12.57
N GLU A 112 -20.42 18.71 -13.23
CA GLU A 112 -21.73 19.28 -12.90
C GLU A 112 -22.16 18.93 -11.47
N LEU A 113 -21.89 17.69 -11.04
CA LEU A 113 -22.18 17.25 -9.67
C LEU A 113 -21.22 17.87 -8.65
N LEU A 114 -19.92 17.91 -8.94
CA LEU A 114 -18.93 18.57 -8.07
C LEU A 114 -19.18 20.07 -7.94
N GLY A 115 -19.71 20.71 -8.98
CA GLY A 115 -20.07 22.13 -8.95
C GLY A 115 -21.11 22.47 -7.88
N LYS A 116 -22.02 21.53 -7.55
CA LYS A 116 -23.02 21.70 -6.47
C LYS A 116 -22.39 21.83 -5.08
N VAL A 117 -21.15 21.38 -4.90
CA VAL A 117 -20.39 21.48 -3.66
C VAL A 117 -19.17 22.40 -3.79
N GLY A 118 -19.17 23.27 -4.81
CA GLY A 118 -18.10 24.26 -5.02
C GLY A 118 -16.76 23.66 -5.45
N ARG A 119 -16.74 22.46 -6.04
CA ARG A 119 -15.52 21.78 -6.51
C ARG A 119 -15.50 21.60 -8.02
N LYS A 120 -14.30 21.45 -8.58
CA LYS A 120 -14.08 21.11 -9.99
C LYS A 120 -12.87 20.19 -10.13
N TYR A 121 -13.05 19.06 -10.82
CA TYR A 121 -12.01 18.13 -11.20
C TYR A 121 -11.40 18.53 -12.55
N LYS A 122 -10.06 18.61 -12.62
CA LYS A 122 -9.33 18.94 -13.84
C LYS A 122 -8.63 17.73 -14.49
N GLY A 123 -8.18 16.77 -13.68
CA GLY A 123 -7.33 15.65 -14.10
C GLY A 123 -5.84 16.03 -14.25
N THR A 124 -5.39 17.14 -13.66
CA THR A 124 -4.05 17.70 -13.90
C THR A 124 -2.93 16.85 -13.31
N TYR A 125 -3.15 16.30 -12.11
CA TYR A 125 -2.12 15.53 -11.40
C TYR A 125 -2.50 14.06 -11.31
N GLU A 126 -1.60 13.20 -11.78
CA GLU A 126 -1.78 11.75 -11.76
C GLU A 126 -1.79 11.24 -10.30
N PRO A 127 -2.78 10.44 -9.88
CA PRO A 127 -2.73 9.71 -8.62
C PRO A 127 -1.62 8.66 -8.63
N LYS A 128 -0.80 8.64 -7.57
CA LYS A 128 0.38 7.77 -7.45
C LYS A 128 0.27 6.82 -6.28
N HIS A 129 0.88 5.65 -6.42
CA HIS A 129 1.14 4.76 -5.30
C HIS A 129 2.50 5.08 -4.64
N VAL A 130 2.68 4.83 -3.34
CA VAL A 130 4.00 5.02 -2.69
C VAL A 130 5.11 4.24 -3.40
N VAL A 131 4.82 3.01 -3.83
CA VAL A 131 5.76 2.19 -4.61
C VAL A 131 6.04 2.80 -5.99
N GLN A 132 5.04 3.41 -6.64
CA GLN A 132 5.22 4.11 -7.90
C GLN A 132 6.15 5.32 -7.73
N ALA A 133 6.00 6.09 -6.65
CA ALA A 133 6.86 7.22 -6.37
C ALA A 133 8.30 6.79 -6.04
N LEU A 134 8.46 5.78 -5.18
CA LEU A 134 9.79 5.21 -4.85
C LEU A 134 10.49 4.67 -6.11
N TYR A 135 9.76 3.94 -6.95
CA TYR A 135 10.36 3.25 -8.09
C TYR A 135 10.55 4.14 -9.33
N LEU A 136 9.51 4.87 -9.75
CA LEU A 136 9.53 5.63 -11.01
C LEU A 136 9.93 7.10 -10.83
N ASP A 137 9.56 7.74 -9.72
CA ASP A 137 9.89 9.16 -9.52
C ASP A 137 11.28 9.36 -8.87
N MET A 138 11.64 8.47 -7.94
CA MET A 138 12.92 8.52 -7.22
C MET A 138 13.99 7.63 -7.87
N GLY A 139 13.63 6.39 -8.23
CA GLY A 139 14.52 5.45 -8.90
C GLY A 139 15.36 4.62 -7.93
N LEU A 140 15.60 3.36 -8.28
CA LEU A 140 16.32 2.41 -7.42
C LEU A 140 17.72 2.86 -7.03
N ASP A 141 18.46 3.53 -7.93
CA ASP A 141 19.82 3.97 -7.61
C ASP A 141 19.82 5.06 -6.54
N TYR A 142 18.86 6.00 -6.60
CA TYR A 142 18.68 6.98 -5.54
C TYR A 142 18.31 6.31 -4.21
N LEU A 143 17.43 5.30 -4.24
CA LEU A 143 17.08 4.56 -3.03
C LEU A 143 18.27 3.79 -2.45
N LYS A 144 19.08 3.14 -3.29
CA LYS A 144 20.30 2.41 -2.88
C LYS A 144 21.28 3.30 -2.13
N ASP A 145 21.44 4.55 -2.57
CA ASP A 145 22.34 5.52 -1.92
C ASP A 145 21.89 5.90 -0.48
N HIS A 146 20.61 5.66 -0.14
CA HIS A 146 20.07 5.89 1.20
C HIS A 146 20.07 4.62 2.07
N ILE A 147 20.43 3.45 1.54
CA ILE A 147 20.53 2.21 2.31
C ILE A 147 21.81 2.21 3.13
N LYS A 148 21.68 2.26 4.45
CA LYS A 148 22.80 2.23 5.40
C LYS A 148 23.14 0.82 5.88
N HIS A 149 22.13 -0.04 5.99
CA HIS A 149 22.27 -1.40 6.48
C HIS A 149 21.63 -2.37 5.51
N LYS A 150 22.36 -3.45 5.20
CA LYS A 150 21.84 -4.55 4.40
C LYS A 150 21.43 -5.73 5.28
N PHE A 151 20.26 -6.28 5.03
CA PHE A 151 19.87 -7.57 5.59
C PHE A 151 20.74 -8.67 4.96
N LYS A 152 21.14 -9.67 5.75
CA LYS A 152 22.04 -10.75 5.27
C LYS A 152 21.24 -11.95 4.78
N ASP A 153 20.33 -12.44 5.62
CA ASP A 153 19.63 -13.71 5.42
C ASP A 153 18.10 -13.59 5.55
N LEU A 154 17.56 -12.36 5.45
CA LEU A 154 16.12 -12.13 5.55
C LEU A 154 15.40 -12.55 4.27
N LYS A 155 14.57 -13.60 4.36
CA LYS A 155 13.76 -14.13 3.27
C LYS A 155 12.37 -13.52 3.28
N VAL A 156 12.02 -12.81 2.22
CA VAL A 156 10.81 -12.01 2.15
C VAL A 156 9.82 -12.62 1.17
N GLY A 157 8.63 -12.96 1.65
CA GLY A 157 7.47 -13.29 0.82
C GLY A 157 6.81 -12.00 0.36
N VAL A 158 7.15 -11.54 -0.84
CA VAL A 158 6.59 -10.30 -1.40
C VAL A 158 5.14 -10.53 -1.83
N HIS A 159 4.25 -9.66 -1.35
CA HIS A 159 2.86 -9.57 -1.79
C HIS A 159 2.59 -8.22 -2.45
N TYR A 160 2.62 -8.22 -3.78
CA TYR A 160 2.26 -7.07 -4.62
C TYR A 160 0.84 -6.59 -4.35
N GLY A 161 -0.10 -7.53 -4.27
CA GLY A 161 -1.53 -7.25 -4.26
C GLY A 161 -2.04 -6.86 -5.65
N CYS A 162 -3.35 -6.96 -5.85
CA CYS A 162 -3.90 -6.98 -7.20
C CYS A 162 -3.99 -5.60 -7.87
N HIS A 163 -4.45 -4.58 -7.13
CA HIS A 163 -4.85 -3.29 -7.72
C HIS A 163 -3.68 -2.36 -8.06
N ILE A 164 -2.46 -2.67 -7.62
CA ILE A 164 -1.27 -1.91 -8.02
C ILE A 164 -0.80 -2.31 -9.43
N VAL A 165 -1.02 -3.56 -9.84
CA VAL A 165 -0.61 -4.07 -11.16
C VAL A 165 -1.75 -4.18 -12.17
N LYS A 166 -3.00 -4.31 -11.71
CA LYS A 166 -4.18 -4.52 -12.56
C LYS A 166 -5.26 -3.44 -12.39
N PRO A 167 -6.00 -3.09 -13.46
CA PRO A 167 -5.83 -3.57 -14.84
C PRO A 167 -4.61 -2.91 -15.52
N SER A 168 -3.81 -3.67 -16.26
CA SER A 168 -2.45 -3.29 -16.64
C SER A 168 -2.37 -2.13 -17.63
N ASP A 169 -3.41 -1.92 -18.44
CA ASP A 169 -3.59 -0.79 -19.33
C ASP A 169 -3.72 0.55 -18.59
N LYS A 170 -4.17 0.52 -17.33
CA LYS A 170 -4.33 1.72 -16.48
C LYS A 170 -3.21 1.87 -15.46
N ARG A 171 -2.10 1.16 -15.63
CA ARG A 171 -0.97 1.14 -14.69
C ARG A 171 0.33 1.51 -15.39
N PRO A 172 1.28 2.14 -14.70
CA PRO A 172 2.52 2.63 -15.29
C PRO A 172 3.60 1.54 -15.41
N TRP A 173 3.19 0.27 -15.56
CA TRP A 173 4.09 -0.89 -15.53
C TRP A 173 4.25 -1.53 -16.91
N ASN A 174 4.07 -0.75 -17.98
CA ASN A 174 4.23 -1.19 -19.37
C ASN A 174 3.41 -2.44 -19.75
N GLY A 175 2.25 -2.64 -19.13
CA GLY A 175 1.40 -3.80 -19.38
C GLY A 175 1.82 -5.08 -18.65
N GLU A 176 2.89 -5.08 -17.85
CA GLU A 176 3.34 -6.24 -17.08
C GLU A 176 2.49 -6.42 -15.80
N TYR A 177 1.96 -7.62 -15.60
CA TYR A 177 1.13 -7.97 -14.44
C TYR A 177 1.20 -9.46 -14.03
N GLU A 178 1.87 -10.30 -14.82
CA GLU A 178 2.06 -11.73 -14.58
C GLU A 178 3.37 -11.99 -13.82
N ALA A 179 4.42 -11.22 -14.11
CA ALA A 179 5.72 -11.28 -13.46
C ALA A 179 6.33 -9.89 -13.24
N PRO A 180 5.65 -8.97 -12.53
CA PRO A 180 6.23 -7.68 -12.17
C PRO A 180 7.42 -7.87 -11.21
N GLU A 181 8.45 -7.02 -11.35
CA GLU A 181 9.69 -7.09 -10.56
C GLU A 181 9.87 -5.89 -9.62
N PHE A 182 9.13 -4.78 -9.83
CA PHE A 182 9.41 -3.50 -9.17
C PHE A 182 9.38 -3.52 -7.63
N LEU A 183 8.53 -4.36 -7.02
CA LEU A 183 8.46 -4.44 -5.55
C LEU A 183 9.53 -5.37 -5.00
N ASP A 184 9.85 -6.42 -5.76
CA ASP A 184 10.94 -7.34 -5.45
C ASP A 184 12.27 -6.59 -5.48
N GLU A 185 12.52 -5.77 -6.50
CA GLU A 185 13.73 -4.97 -6.62
C GLU A 185 13.88 -3.94 -5.48
N ILE A 186 12.78 -3.29 -5.05
CA ILE A 186 12.81 -2.41 -3.86
C ILE A 186 13.17 -3.21 -2.60
N VAL A 187 12.67 -4.44 -2.46
CA VAL A 187 13.04 -5.31 -1.34
C VAL A 187 14.51 -5.71 -1.45
N GLU A 188 15.00 -6.08 -2.63
CA GLU A 188 16.34 -6.61 -2.85
C GLU A 188 17.46 -5.56 -2.66
N ILE A 189 17.20 -4.29 -2.95
CA ILE A 189 18.18 -3.22 -2.65
C ILE A 189 18.48 -3.10 -1.14
N THR A 190 17.58 -3.57 -0.28
CA THR A 190 17.80 -3.63 1.18
C THR A 190 18.70 -4.80 1.61
N GLY A 191 19.12 -5.67 0.68
CA GLY A 191 19.86 -6.91 0.96
C GLY A 191 18.97 -8.10 1.34
N ALA A 192 17.68 -7.89 1.58
CA ALA A 192 16.73 -8.99 1.74
C ALA A 192 16.60 -9.80 0.43
N LYS A 193 16.20 -11.06 0.56
CA LYS A 193 15.95 -11.95 -0.59
C LYS A 193 14.45 -12.04 -0.83
N SER A 194 13.97 -11.52 -1.95
CA SER A 194 12.62 -11.80 -2.41
C SER A 194 12.52 -13.27 -2.79
N ILE A 195 11.70 -14.03 -2.08
CA ILE A 195 11.52 -15.45 -2.33
C ILE A 195 10.48 -15.64 -3.42
N ASP A 196 10.84 -16.42 -4.44
CA ASP A 196 9.85 -16.96 -5.37
C ASP A 196 9.09 -18.10 -4.69
N TYR A 197 7.78 -18.02 -4.73
CA TYR A 197 6.88 -19.00 -4.12
C TYR A 197 5.69 -19.24 -5.03
N LYS A 198 5.13 -20.45 -4.90
CA LYS A 198 4.00 -20.87 -5.71
C LYS A 198 2.86 -19.82 -5.64
N ASP A 199 2.32 -19.47 -6.81
CA ASP A 199 1.21 -18.52 -6.96
C ASP A 199 1.47 -17.15 -6.32
N LYS A 200 2.71 -16.64 -6.38
CA LYS A 200 3.14 -15.34 -5.83
C LYS A 200 2.15 -14.19 -6.06
N PHE A 201 1.66 -14.08 -7.30
CA PHE A 201 0.78 -13.00 -7.76
C PHE A 201 -0.72 -13.26 -7.50
N MET A 202 -1.09 -14.34 -6.80
CA MET A 202 -2.46 -14.61 -6.40
C MET A 202 -3.00 -13.57 -5.40
N CYS A 203 -4.32 -13.39 -5.44
CA CYS A 203 -5.07 -12.53 -4.52
C CYS A 203 -4.92 -13.01 -3.07
N CYS A 204 -4.90 -12.08 -2.11
CA CYS A 204 -4.99 -12.44 -0.67
C CYS A 204 -6.42 -12.83 -0.23
N GLY A 205 -7.42 -12.74 -1.11
CA GLY A 205 -8.81 -13.10 -0.82
C GLY A 205 -9.68 -11.97 -0.27
N ALA A 206 -9.11 -10.82 0.11
CA ALA A 206 -9.87 -9.80 0.82
C ALA A 206 -10.69 -8.86 -0.08
N GLY A 207 -10.20 -8.58 -1.30
CA GLY A 207 -10.75 -7.60 -2.22
C GLY A 207 -12.18 -7.87 -2.65
N GLY A 208 -12.82 -6.92 -3.36
CA GLY A 208 -14.19 -7.11 -3.86
C GLY A 208 -15.25 -7.32 -2.76
N ALA A 209 -14.97 -6.85 -1.53
CA ALA A 209 -15.77 -7.09 -0.33
C ALA A 209 -15.89 -8.57 0.11
N VAL A 210 -15.11 -9.48 -0.45
CA VAL A 210 -15.16 -10.92 -0.11
C VAL A 210 -14.81 -11.15 1.36
N ARG A 211 -13.82 -10.44 1.93
CA ARG A 211 -13.53 -10.51 3.38
C ARG A 211 -14.74 -10.24 4.25
N THR A 212 -15.58 -9.29 3.83
CA THR A 212 -16.75 -8.85 4.60
C THR A 212 -17.97 -9.74 4.34
N ALA A 213 -18.16 -10.17 3.09
CA ALA A 213 -19.35 -10.92 2.68
C ALA A 213 -19.22 -12.44 2.92
N VAL A 214 -18.05 -13.02 2.65
CA VAL A 214 -17.83 -14.47 2.68
C VAL A 214 -16.44 -14.77 3.27
N LYS A 215 -16.36 -14.64 4.60
CA LYS A 215 -15.09 -14.63 5.34
C LYS A 215 -14.26 -15.91 5.18
N GLU A 216 -14.91 -17.08 5.16
CA GLU A 216 -14.23 -18.36 4.96
C GLU A 216 -13.57 -18.44 3.58
N VAL A 217 -14.23 -17.97 2.52
CA VAL A 217 -13.64 -17.89 1.18
C VAL A 217 -12.41 -16.97 1.18
N ALA A 218 -12.50 -15.79 1.79
CA ALA A 218 -11.34 -14.91 1.92
C ALA A 218 -10.18 -15.58 2.68
N ALA A 219 -10.51 -16.32 3.75
CA ALA A 219 -9.53 -17.05 4.55
C ALA A 219 -8.89 -18.21 3.77
N ASP A 220 -9.61 -18.92 2.90
CA ASP A 220 -9.04 -20.01 2.11
C ASP A 220 -7.96 -19.53 1.13
N PHE A 221 -8.20 -18.41 0.44
CA PHE A 221 -7.17 -17.75 -0.39
C PHE A 221 -5.96 -17.33 0.44
N THR A 222 -6.20 -16.84 1.65
CA THR A 222 -5.11 -16.48 2.57
C THR A 222 -4.33 -17.71 3.01
N ARG A 223 -5.02 -18.81 3.34
CA ARG A 223 -4.43 -20.10 3.71
C ARG A 223 -3.52 -20.61 2.61
N GLU A 224 -3.99 -20.68 1.37
CA GLU A 224 -3.19 -21.15 0.24
C GLU A 224 -1.90 -20.32 0.08
N LYS A 225 -2.02 -18.99 0.17
CA LYS A 225 -0.87 -18.10 0.08
C LYS A 225 0.13 -18.31 1.23
N LEU A 226 -0.37 -18.46 2.46
CA LEU A 226 0.46 -18.71 3.65
C LEU A 226 1.16 -20.07 3.60
N VAL A 227 0.48 -21.11 3.10
CA VAL A 227 1.09 -22.42 2.83
C VAL A 227 2.23 -22.27 1.84
N ASN A 228 2.00 -21.62 0.70
CA ASN A 228 3.04 -21.45 -0.33
C ASN A 228 4.25 -20.65 0.19
N MET A 229 4.03 -19.61 0.99
CA MET A 229 5.11 -18.85 1.64
C MET A 229 5.89 -19.67 2.67
N ARG A 230 5.19 -20.43 3.52
CA ARG A 230 5.82 -21.30 4.52
C ARG A 230 6.65 -22.39 3.88
N ASP A 231 6.12 -23.03 2.84
CA ASP A 231 6.80 -24.11 2.11
C ASP A 231 8.04 -23.59 1.38
N ALA A 232 8.05 -22.33 0.97
CA ALA A 232 9.21 -21.64 0.41
C ALA A 232 10.21 -21.12 1.47
N GLY A 233 9.89 -21.25 2.76
CA GLY A 233 10.75 -20.83 3.86
C GLY A 233 10.85 -19.32 4.03
N VAL A 234 9.75 -18.60 3.82
CA VAL A 234 9.64 -17.14 4.04
C VAL A 234 9.74 -16.81 5.53
N ASP A 235 10.55 -15.81 5.87
CA ASP A 235 10.68 -15.29 7.25
C ASP A 235 9.61 -14.23 7.55
N ILE A 236 9.37 -13.31 6.61
CA ILE A 236 8.39 -12.22 6.74
C ILE A 236 7.59 -12.01 5.46
N ILE A 237 6.37 -11.49 5.60
CA ILE A 237 5.53 -11.06 4.48
C ILE A 237 5.69 -9.55 4.32
N VAL A 238 6.06 -9.09 3.13
CA VAL A 238 6.09 -7.66 2.81
C VAL A 238 4.98 -7.32 1.83
N ASN A 239 4.20 -6.29 2.18
CA ASN A 239 3.13 -5.80 1.32
C ASN A 239 3.15 -4.28 1.20
N CYS A 240 2.37 -3.77 0.25
CA CYS A 240 2.21 -2.34 0.02
C CYS A 240 0.73 -1.90 0.07
N CYS A 241 -0.12 -2.66 0.77
CA CYS A 241 -1.55 -2.39 0.88
C CYS A 241 -2.09 -2.69 2.28
N PRO A 242 -2.63 -1.71 3.02
CA PRO A 242 -3.18 -1.89 4.37
C PRO A 242 -4.31 -2.91 4.45
N PHE A 243 -5.07 -3.10 3.37
CA PHE A 243 -6.13 -4.11 3.33
C PHE A 243 -5.55 -5.52 3.17
N CYS A 244 -4.48 -5.67 2.40
CA CYS A 244 -3.72 -6.92 2.33
C CYS A 244 -2.94 -7.16 3.63
N HIS A 245 -2.40 -6.10 4.25
CA HIS A 245 -1.76 -6.16 5.56
C HIS A 245 -2.74 -6.72 6.60
N LEU A 246 -3.96 -6.16 6.70
CA LEU A 246 -5.01 -6.69 7.58
C LEU A 246 -5.32 -8.16 7.29
N GLN A 247 -5.47 -8.52 6.00
CA GLN A 247 -5.81 -9.89 5.62
C GLN A 247 -4.68 -10.88 5.93
N LEU A 248 -3.42 -10.48 5.78
CA LEU A 248 -2.28 -11.36 6.02
C LEU A 248 -1.87 -11.38 7.50
N ASP A 249 -2.23 -10.35 8.27
CA ASP A 249 -1.97 -10.26 9.71
C ASP A 249 -3.12 -10.92 10.50
N LEU A 250 -4.29 -10.28 10.57
CA LEU A 250 -5.47 -10.86 11.25
C LEU A 250 -5.94 -12.15 10.58
N GLY A 251 -5.80 -12.28 9.26
CA GLY A 251 -6.24 -13.50 8.58
C GLY A 251 -5.40 -14.72 8.93
N GLN A 252 -4.17 -14.59 9.44
CA GLN A 252 -3.45 -15.74 9.99
C GLN A 252 -4.17 -16.33 11.21
N VAL A 253 -4.67 -15.48 12.11
CA VAL A 253 -5.50 -15.91 13.26
C VAL A 253 -6.77 -16.61 12.78
N GLU A 254 -7.41 -16.06 11.75
CA GLU A 254 -8.64 -16.62 11.18
C GLU A 254 -8.39 -17.95 10.47
N VAL A 255 -7.31 -18.07 9.71
CA VAL A 255 -6.90 -19.32 9.05
C VAL A 255 -6.56 -20.40 10.08
N ASN A 256 -5.81 -20.04 11.12
CA ASN A 256 -5.49 -20.97 12.21
C ASN A 256 -6.75 -21.51 12.90
N ASN A 257 -7.80 -20.68 13.01
CA ASN A 257 -9.08 -21.09 13.60
C ASN A 257 -9.94 -21.92 12.63
N PHE A 258 -10.04 -21.53 11.35
CA PHE A 258 -10.91 -22.20 10.38
C PHE A 258 -10.32 -23.50 9.82
N TYR A 259 -8.99 -23.58 9.71
CA TYR A 259 -8.30 -24.64 8.98
C TYR A 259 -7.23 -25.35 9.80
N GLY A 260 -7.23 -25.20 11.14
CA GLY A 260 -6.24 -25.79 12.04
C GLY A 260 -6.00 -27.29 11.78
N ASP A 261 -7.05 -28.04 11.45
CA ASP A 261 -6.98 -29.49 11.21
C ASP A 261 -6.24 -29.89 9.93
N ILE A 262 -6.03 -28.97 8.98
CA ILE A 262 -5.45 -29.27 7.65
C ILE A 262 -4.18 -28.46 7.32
N ILE A 263 -3.79 -27.50 8.17
CA ILE A 263 -2.62 -26.64 7.94
C ILE A 263 -1.36 -27.09 8.68
N GLY A 264 -1.46 -28.11 9.55
CA GLY A 264 -0.37 -28.53 10.42
C GLY A 264 -0.14 -27.49 11.53
N GLU A 265 1.06 -26.90 11.57
CA GLU A 265 1.41 -25.89 12.57
C GLU A 265 0.72 -24.53 12.30
N PRO A 266 0.25 -23.81 13.34
CA PRO A 266 -0.34 -22.48 13.19
C PRO A 266 0.62 -21.46 12.55
N PHE A 267 0.10 -20.65 11.63
CA PHE A 267 0.87 -19.57 11.00
C PHE A 267 1.16 -18.43 11.98
N LYS A 268 2.40 -17.95 11.95
CA LYS A 268 2.92 -16.82 12.74
C LYS A 268 4.00 -16.03 11.96
N ILE A 269 3.79 -15.82 10.67
CA ILE A 269 4.74 -15.12 9.79
C ILE A 269 4.53 -13.60 9.97
N PRO A 270 5.51 -12.82 10.45
CA PRO A 270 5.37 -11.38 10.62
C PRO A 270 4.98 -10.66 9.32
N VAL A 271 4.11 -9.66 9.43
CA VAL A 271 3.65 -8.87 8.28
C VAL A 271 4.18 -7.45 8.39
N ILE A 272 5.02 -7.05 7.44
CA ILE A 272 5.73 -5.77 7.43
C ILE A 272 5.28 -4.95 6.22
N TYR A 273 5.03 -3.66 6.42
CA TYR A 273 4.72 -2.78 5.30
C TYR A 273 6.00 -2.31 4.59
N ILE A 274 5.97 -2.11 3.28
CA ILE A 274 7.19 -1.84 2.46
C ILE A 274 8.04 -0.67 2.97
N THR A 275 7.43 0.45 3.41
CA THR A 275 8.20 1.58 3.95
C THR A 275 8.76 1.30 5.35
N GLN A 276 8.19 0.37 6.11
CA GLN A 276 8.81 -0.06 7.37
C GLN A 276 10.08 -0.87 7.09
N LEU A 277 10.06 -1.80 6.13
CA LEU A 277 11.25 -2.53 5.73
C LEU A 277 12.34 -1.58 5.20
N LEU A 278 11.96 -0.68 4.28
CA LEU A 278 12.87 0.27 3.67
C LEU A 278 13.50 1.21 4.73
N GLY A 279 12.68 1.73 5.65
CA GLY A 279 13.16 2.59 6.73
C GLY A 279 14.18 1.91 7.65
N VAL A 280 13.99 0.63 7.98
CA VAL A 280 14.98 -0.13 8.75
C VAL A 280 16.30 -0.22 7.99
N ALA A 281 16.26 -0.51 6.69
CA ALA A 281 17.46 -0.57 5.86
C ALA A 281 18.16 0.81 5.70
N MET A 282 17.40 1.90 5.77
CA MET A 282 17.91 3.29 5.80
C MET A 282 18.49 3.70 7.18
N GLY A 283 18.47 2.80 8.17
CA GLY A 283 18.98 3.04 9.52
C GLY A 283 18.07 3.93 10.36
N MET A 284 16.76 3.90 10.12
CA MET A 284 15.78 4.61 10.95
C MET A 284 15.44 3.82 12.21
N ASP A 285 15.19 4.54 13.30
CA ASP A 285 14.69 3.97 14.55
C ASP A 285 13.34 3.24 14.33
N PRO A 286 13.20 1.96 14.72
CA PRO A 286 11.95 1.21 14.66
C PRO A 286 10.75 1.88 15.34
N ASN A 287 10.98 2.70 16.36
CA ASN A 287 9.93 3.49 17.01
C ASN A 287 9.38 4.55 16.05
N ARG A 288 10.25 5.19 15.25
CA ARG A 288 9.85 6.13 14.20
C ARG A 288 9.10 5.44 13.06
N LEU A 289 9.38 4.17 12.79
CA LEU A 289 8.68 3.38 11.77
C LEU A 289 7.37 2.76 12.27
N GLY A 290 7.01 3.00 13.54
CA GLY A 290 5.85 2.42 14.19
C GLY A 290 5.87 0.88 14.23
N LEU A 291 7.05 0.28 14.14
CA LEU A 291 7.25 -1.15 14.36
C LEU A 291 7.13 -1.45 15.85
N ILE A 292 7.75 -0.62 16.69
CA ILE A 292 7.56 -0.68 18.14
C ILE A 292 6.41 0.27 18.50
N LYS A 293 5.38 -0.27 19.14
CA LYS A 293 4.19 0.52 19.51
C LYS A 293 4.53 1.51 20.62
N ASN A 294 4.68 2.78 20.28
CA ASN A 294 4.70 3.86 21.26
C ASN A 294 3.27 4.16 21.75
N HIS A 295 3.11 4.57 23.02
CA HIS A 295 1.82 4.79 23.69
C HIS A 295 0.92 5.86 23.02
N GLU A 296 1.50 6.71 22.18
CA GLU A 296 0.81 7.83 21.52
C GLU A 296 -0.02 7.40 20.28
N LEU A 297 0.32 6.27 19.64
CA LEU A 297 -0.38 5.80 18.45
C LEU A 297 -1.63 4.97 18.82
N LYS A 298 -2.83 5.53 18.58
CA LYS A 298 -4.14 4.90 18.89
C LYS A 298 -4.58 3.82 17.88
N GLY A 299 -3.64 3.01 17.40
CA GLY A 299 -3.87 1.93 16.43
C GLY A 299 -4.08 0.55 17.05
N VAL A 300 -4.47 -0.40 16.19
CA VAL A 300 -4.50 -1.83 16.53
C VAL A 300 -3.06 -2.35 16.51
N SER A 301 -2.64 -3.05 17.56
CA SER A 301 -1.34 -3.74 17.54
C SER A 301 -1.38 -4.85 16.48
N PRO A 302 -0.24 -5.22 15.87
CA PRO A 302 -0.17 -6.39 15.00
C PRO A 302 -0.80 -7.62 15.68
N PHE A 303 -1.61 -8.37 14.93
CA PHE A 303 -2.22 -9.60 15.45
C PHE A 303 -1.20 -10.74 15.49
N ILE A 304 -0.26 -10.72 14.55
CA ILE A 304 0.92 -11.57 14.54
C ILE A 304 2.10 -10.77 15.09
N PRO A 305 2.79 -11.26 16.14
CA PRO A 305 3.94 -10.59 16.71
C PRO A 305 5.03 -10.35 15.68
N ILE A 306 5.65 -9.17 15.73
CA ILE A 306 6.77 -8.81 14.85
C ILE A 306 8.13 -9.01 15.52
N ASP A 307 8.18 -9.44 16.78
CA ASP A 307 9.43 -9.69 17.52
C ASP A 307 10.40 -10.60 16.74
N PRO A 308 9.95 -11.68 16.05
CA PRO A 308 10.87 -12.49 15.23
C PRO A 308 11.58 -11.69 14.14
N PHE A 309 10.90 -10.71 13.53
CA PHE A 309 11.51 -9.81 12.56
C PHE A 309 12.53 -8.88 13.24
N LEU A 310 12.16 -8.26 14.37
CA LEU A 310 13.05 -7.36 15.12
C LEU A 310 14.32 -8.09 15.59
N ASP A 311 14.20 -9.34 16.02
CA ASP A 311 15.32 -10.18 16.43
C ASP A 311 16.26 -10.51 15.26
N MET A 312 15.70 -10.76 14.06
CA MET A 312 16.49 -11.01 12.83
C MET A 312 17.26 -9.77 12.37
N VAL A 313 16.71 -8.57 12.59
CA VAL A 313 17.31 -7.31 12.11
C VAL A 313 18.02 -6.53 13.21
N LYS A 314 18.16 -7.09 14.42
CA LYS A 314 18.71 -6.38 15.59
C LYS A 314 20.10 -5.78 15.35
N GLU A 315 20.94 -6.40 14.52
CA GLU A 315 22.28 -5.89 14.18
C GLU A 315 22.21 -4.61 13.33
N GLN A 316 21.11 -4.42 12.59
CA GLN A 316 20.82 -3.26 11.77
C GLN A 316 20.07 -2.15 12.53
N LEU A 317 19.73 -2.39 13.81
CA LEU A 317 19.02 -1.43 14.67
C LEU A 317 19.96 -0.70 15.66
N ILE A 318 21.27 -0.92 15.56
CA ILE A 318 22.31 -0.35 16.45
C ILE A 318 22.99 0.84 15.79
#